data_AF-A0A1M6HF96-F1
#
_entry.id   AF-A0A1M6HF96-F1
#
_cell.length_a   1.000
_cell.length_b   1.000
_cell.length_c   1.000
_cell.angle_alpha   90.00
_cell.angle_beta   90.00
_cell.angle_gamma   90.00
#
_symmetry.space_group_name_H-M   'P 1'
#
loop_
_entity.id
_entity.type
_entity.pdbx_description
1 polymer ?
#
loop_
_entity_poly.entity_id
_entity_poly.type
_entity_poly.pdbx_seq_one_letter_code
_entity_poly.pdbx_strand_id
1 'polypeptide(L)'
;DYKPLKRDTEYQKRSKRKKFRRRAAIEPVIGHLKTDFRMAQNYLSGATSPQINAFLAATGWNLKEMMKQLKNEVELLLFYIFNPVLTRFFLKKKLS
;
A
#
# COMPACT_ATOMS: atom_id res chain seq x y z
N ASP A 1 8.30 -12.41 21.71
CA ASP A 1 8.43 -13.52 20.75
C ASP A 1 7.06 -14.14 20.45
N TYR A 2 6.69 -14.32 19.17
CA TYR A 2 5.38 -14.87 18.76
C TYR A 2 5.42 -16.39 18.49
N LYS A 3 6.57 -17.03 18.71
CA LYS A 3 6.73 -18.47 18.53
C LYS A 3 5.87 -19.26 19.55
N PRO A 4 5.01 -20.19 19.11
CA PRO A 4 4.34 -21.12 20.00
C PRO A 4 5.36 -22.03 20.70
N LEU A 5 5.22 -22.21 22.00
CA LEU A 5 6.09 -23.06 22.82
C LEU A 5 5.40 -24.38 23.15
N LYS A 6 6.18 -25.43 23.45
CA LYS A 6 5.64 -26.74 23.84
C LYS A 6 4.76 -26.68 25.09
N ARG A 7 5.09 -25.78 26.03
CA ARG A 7 4.34 -25.54 27.28
C ARG A 7 3.06 -24.72 27.12
N ASP A 8 2.80 -24.15 25.94
CA ASP A 8 1.61 -23.33 25.72
C ASP A 8 0.34 -24.18 25.64
N THR A 9 -0.78 -23.66 26.16
CA THR A 9 -2.10 -24.25 25.91
C THR A 9 -2.51 -24.07 24.44
N GLU A 10 -3.46 -24.87 23.95
CA GLU A 10 -3.93 -24.75 22.56
C GLU A 10 -4.52 -23.36 22.24
N TYR A 11 -5.19 -22.74 23.21
CA TYR A 11 -5.66 -21.37 23.10
C TYR A 11 -4.50 -20.37 22.93
N GLN A 12 -3.45 -20.48 23.75
CA GLN A 12 -2.26 -19.62 23.66
C GLN A 12 -1.54 -19.80 22.32
N LYS A 13 -1.38 -21.05 21.84
CA LYS A 13 -0.80 -21.33 20.52
C LYS A 13 -1.63 -20.69 19.40
N ARG A 14 -2.97 -20.80 19.44
CA ARG A 14 -3.86 -20.17 18.46
C ARG A 14 -3.72 -18.65 18.47
N SER A 15 -3.69 -18.03 19.64
CA SER A 15 -3.49 -16.58 19.79
C SER A 15 -2.14 -16.11 19.23
N LYS A 16 -1.05 -16.82 19.55
CA LYS A 16 0.29 -16.56 19.02
C LYS A 16 0.35 -16.69 17.49
N ARG A 17 -0.22 -17.76 16.93
CA ARG A 17 -0.33 -17.95 15.46
C ARG A 17 -1.10 -16.80 14.79
N LYS A 18 -2.21 -16.33 15.40
CA LYS A 18 -2.98 -15.19 14.88
C LYS A 18 -2.15 -13.89 14.87
N LYS A 19 -1.34 -13.64 15.90
CA LYS A 19 -0.43 -12.48 15.95
C LYS A 19 0.67 -12.59 14.89
N PHE A 20 1.28 -13.76 14.75
CA PHE A 20 2.33 -14.01 13.74
C PHE A 20 1.83 -13.78 12.31
N ARG A 21 0.65 -14.31 11.96
CA ARG A 21 0.06 -14.08 10.62
C ARG A 21 -0.21 -12.61 10.32
N ARG A 22 -0.72 -11.84 11.29
CA ARG A 22 -0.91 -10.40 11.14
C ARG A 22 0.40 -9.67 10.86
N ARG A 23 1.48 -10.07 11.55
CA ARG A 23 2.81 -9.51 11.31
C ARG A 23 3.34 -9.89 9.94
N ALA A 24 3.24 -11.17 9.56
CA ALA A 24 3.68 -11.63 8.25
C ALA A 24 3.00 -10.89 7.08
N ALA A 25 1.76 -10.43 7.25
CA ALA A 25 1.06 -9.62 6.26
C ALA A 25 1.65 -8.21 6.08
N ILE A 26 2.28 -7.62 7.09
CA ILE A 26 2.83 -6.25 7.05
C ILE A 26 4.35 -6.20 6.80
N GLU A 27 5.09 -7.29 7.05
CA GLU A 27 6.54 -7.33 6.84
C GLU A 27 6.96 -6.97 5.39
N PRO A 28 6.24 -7.39 4.33
CA PRO A 28 6.58 -6.97 2.96
C PRO A 28 6.49 -5.46 2.77
N VAL A 29 5.45 -4.81 3.32
CA VAL A 29 5.28 -3.35 3.25
C VAL A 29 6.40 -2.66 4.02
N ILE A 30 6.76 -3.15 5.21
CA ILE A 30 7.90 -2.62 5.98
C ILE A 30 9.21 -2.79 5.20
N GLY A 31 9.39 -3.92 4.49
CA GLY A 31 10.53 -4.15 3.60
C GLY A 31 10.62 -3.09 2.51
N HIS A 32 9.53 -2.85 1.78
CA HIS A 32 9.46 -1.79 0.76
C HIS A 32 9.70 -0.40 1.34
N LEU A 33 9.16 -0.09 2.52
CA LEU A 33 9.41 1.19 3.18
C LEU A 33 10.90 1.39 3.50
N LYS A 34 11.58 0.32 3.93
CA LYS A 34 13.02 0.33 4.21
C LYS A 34 13.86 0.59 2.96
N THR A 35 13.58 -0.10 1.86
CA THR A 35 14.39 -0.02 0.62
C THR A 35 13.98 1.14 -0.27
N ASP A 36 12.69 1.27 -0.55
CA ASP A 36 12.17 2.12 -1.63
C ASP A 36 11.83 3.53 -1.13
N PHE A 37 11.51 3.64 0.17
CA PHE A 37 11.19 4.93 0.83
C PHE A 37 12.27 5.33 1.85
N ARG A 38 13.46 4.74 1.77
CA ARG A 38 14.65 5.10 2.55
C ARG A 38 14.44 5.08 4.07
N MET A 39 13.45 4.35 4.58
CA MET A 39 13.24 4.23 6.03
C MET A 39 14.47 3.63 6.74
N ALA A 40 15.25 2.79 6.04
CA ALA A 40 16.50 2.23 6.55
C ALA A 40 17.69 3.23 6.57
N GLN A 41 17.58 4.36 5.87
CA GLN A 41 18.62 5.37 5.75
C GLN A 41 18.16 6.66 6.43
N ASN A 42 18.50 6.81 7.70
CA ASN A 42 18.13 8.00 8.46
C ASN A 42 19.23 9.06 8.39
N TYR A 43 18.92 10.20 7.78
CA TYR A 43 19.85 11.35 7.65
C TYR A 43 19.62 12.43 8.73
N LEU A 44 18.64 12.22 9.63
CA LEU A 44 18.29 13.17 10.68
C LEU A 44 19.09 12.87 11.96
N SER A 45 19.54 13.93 12.65
CA SER A 45 20.25 13.83 13.94
C SER A 45 19.32 13.87 15.15
N GLY A 46 19.72 13.25 16.26
CA GLY A 46 19.00 13.29 17.54
C GLY A 46 18.23 12.02 17.88
N ALA A 47 17.77 11.90 19.13
CA ALA A 47 17.14 10.68 19.65
C ALA A 47 15.77 10.38 19.01
N THR A 48 15.02 11.40 18.61
CA THR A 48 13.71 11.27 17.96
C THR A 48 13.80 11.03 16.46
N SER A 49 15.00 11.13 15.89
CA SER A 49 15.21 11.12 14.44
C SER A 49 14.74 9.84 13.74
N PRO A 50 14.91 8.62 14.31
CA PRO A 50 14.42 7.40 13.67
C PRO A 50 12.89 7.36 13.55
N GLN A 51 12.19 7.89 14.56
CA GLN A 51 10.74 7.96 14.56
C GLN A 51 10.23 8.93 13.49
N ILE A 52 10.87 10.10 13.36
CA ILE A 52 10.54 11.09 12.33
C ILE A 52 10.78 10.51 10.94
N ASN A 53 11.93 9.87 10.71
CA ASN A 53 12.22 9.23 9.41
C ASN A 53 11.19 8.15 9.07
N ALA A 54 10.77 7.34 10.05
CA ALA A 54 9.74 6.33 9.84
C ALA A 54 8.38 6.93 9.45
N PHE A 55 7.96 8.03 10.09
CA PHE A 55 6.73 8.72 9.73
C PHE A 55 6.80 9.34 8.34
N LEU A 56 7.90 9.99 7.99
CA LEU A 56 8.08 10.60 6.67
C LEU A 56 8.08 9.54 5.55
N ALA A 57 8.79 8.42 5.75
CA ALA A 57 8.79 7.31 4.80
C ALA A 57 7.38 6.71 4.61
N ALA A 58 6.63 6.51 5.71
CA ALA A 58 5.26 6.02 5.65
C ALA A 58 4.32 7.01 4.96
N THR A 59 4.44 8.31 5.23
CA THR A 59 3.69 9.37 4.55
C THR A 59 4.00 9.38 3.05
N GLY A 60 5.26 9.27 2.66
CA GLY A 60 5.66 9.18 1.25
C GLY A 60 5.01 8.00 0.52
N TRP A 61 4.91 6.84 1.17
CA TRP A 61 4.20 5.68 0.63
C TRP A 61 2.70 5.91 0.48
N ASN A 62 2.05 6.45 1.52
CA ASN A 62 0.61 6.77 1.48
C ASN A 62 0.29 7.76 0.34
N LEU A 63 1.10 8.81 0.18
CA LEU A 63 0.94 9.78 -0.90
C LEU A 63 1.11 9.13 -2.28
N LYS A 64 2.05 8.19 -2.43
CA LYS A 64 2.23 7.43 -3.68
C LYS A 64 1.00 6.59 -4.01
N GLU A 65 0.41 5.90 -3.03
CA GLU A 65 -0.81 5.13 -3.25
C GLU A 65 -2.01 6.02 -3.60
N MET A 66 -2.15 7.17 -2.94
CA MET A 66 -3.17 8.16 -3.28
C MET A 66 -3.01 8.69 -4.71
N MET A 67 -1.78 8.97 -5.15
CA MET A 67 -1.51 9.38 -6.54
C MET A 67 -1.89 8.30 -7.56
N LYS A 68 -1.66 7.02 -7.25
CA LYS A 68 -2.09 5.92 -8.12
C LYS A 68 -3.61 5.82 -8.23
N GLN A 69 -4.32 6.00 -7.11
CA GLN A 69 -5.79 6.02 -7.08
C GLN A 69 -6.32 7.17 -7.93
N LEU A 70 -5.80 8.39 -7.71
CA LEU A 70 -6.19 9.57 -8.48
C LEU A 70 -5.93 9.39 -9.98
N LYS A 71 -4.78 8.79 -10.35
CA LYS A 71 -4.49 8.46 -11.76
C LYS A 71 -5.55 7.55 -12.36
N ASN A 72 -5.92 6.47 -11.67
CA ASN A 72 -6.95 5.54 -12.16
C ASN A 72 -8.33 6.21 -12.28
N GLU A 73 -8.68 7.07 -11.31
CA GLU A 73 -9.93 7.84 -11.36
C GLU A 73 -9.97 8.79 -12.56
N VAL A 74 -8.87 9.48 -12.84
CA VAL A 74 -8.75 10.35 -14.02
C VAL A 74 -8.85 9.53 -15.32
N GLU A 75 -8.17 8.39 -15.42
CA GLU A 75 -8.26 7.51 -16.58
C GLU A 75 -9.70 7.02 -16.84
N LEU A 76 -10.41 6.62 -15.78
CA LEU A 76 -11.82 6.25 -15.87
C LEU A 76 -12.69 7.43 -16.31
N LEU A 77 -12.49 8.60 -15.72
CA LEU A 77 -13.23 9.81 -16.07
C LEU A 77 -13.03 10.18 -17.55
N LEU A 78 -11.80 10.16 -18.04
CA LEU A 78 -11.50 10.41 -19.46
C LEU A 78 -12.21 9.38 -20.35
N PHE A 79 -12.14 8.09 -20.00
CA PHE A 79 -12.85 7.04 -20.74
C PHE A 79 -14.36 7.33 -20.81
N TYR A 80 -15.01 7.64 -19.68
CA TYR A 80 -16.44 7.96 -19.66
C TYR A 80 -16.81 9.20 -20.48
N ILE A 81 -15.94 10.21 -20.55
CA ILE A 81 -16.17 11.42 -21.35
C ILE A 81 -15.99 11.13 -22.86
N PHE A 82 -14.92 10.43 -23.25
CA PHE A 82 -14.57 10.26 -24.66
C PHE A 82 -15.33 9.11 -25.35
N ASN A 83 -15.68 8.05 -24.62
CA ASN A 83 -16.35 6.88 -25.17
C ASN A 83 -17.72 7.17 -25.83
N PRO A 84 -18.63 7.99 -25.25
CA PRO A 84 -19.90 8.33 -25.92
C PRO A 84 -19.71 9.13 -27.22
N VAL A 85 -18.68 9.99 -27.31
CA VAL A 85 -18.38 10.74 -28.54
C VAL A 85 -17.89 9.78 -29.63
N LEU A 86 -16.97 8.88 -29.28
CA LEU A 86 -16.43 7.89 -30.20
C LEU A 86 -17.51 6.91 -30.66
N THR A 87 -18.28 6.32 -29.75
CA THR A 87 -19.36 5.39 -30.09
C THR A 87 -20.42 6.04 -30.98
N ARG A 88 -20.82 7.29 -30.70
CA ARG A 88 -21.79 8.02 -31.53
C ARG A 88 -21.25 8.34 -32.92
N PHE A 89 -19.95 8.63 -33.05
CA PHE A 89 -19.27 8.78 -34.33
C PHE A 89 -19.24 7.45 -35.12
N PHE A 90 -18.86 6.34 -34.48
CA PHE A 90 -18.84 5.01 -35.12
C PHE A 90 -20.25 4.49 -35.48
N LEU A 91 -21.25 4.73 -34.64
CA LEU A 91 -22.66 4.43 -34.92
C LEU A 91 -23.18 5.21 -36.13
N LYS A 92 -22.89 6.52 -36.21
CA LYS A 92 -23.23 7.32 -37.39
C LYS A 92 -22.56 6.78 -38.66
N LYS A 93 -21.30 6.36 -38.59
CA LYS A 93 -20.56 5.82 -39.74
C LYS A 93 -21.09 4.45 -40.21
N LYS A 94 -21.71 3.67 -39.33
CA LYS A 94 -22.32 2.36 -39.66
C LYS A 94 -23.71 2.48 -40.26
N LEU A 95 -24.42 3.59 -40.01
CA LEU A 95 -25.77 3.86 -40.49
C LEU A 95 -25.81 4.63 -41.83
N SER A 96 -24.65 5.11 -42.30
CA SER A 96 -24.43 5.70 -43.62
C SER A 96 -23.86 4.67 -44.58
#